data_AF-A0A317Z447-F1
#
_entry.id   AF-A0A317Z447-F1
#
_cell.length_a   1.000
_cell.length_b   1.000
_cell.length_c   1.000
_cell.angle_alpha   90.00
_cell.angle_beta   90.00
_cell.angle_gamma   90.00
#
_symmetry.space_group_name_H-M   'P 1'
#
loop_
_entity.id
_entity.type
_entity.pdbx_description
1 polymer ?
#
loop_
_entity_poly.entity_id
_entity_poly.type
_entity_poly.pdbx_seq_one_letter_code
_entity_poly.pdbx_strand_id
1 'polypeptide(L)' 'MKDTKALLQQLTDLNGIAGHEYNIKKMMNDLLEPNSDEMIYDNLGGVFGKKYSKT' A
#
# COMPACT_ATOMS: atom_id res chain seq x y z
N MET A 1 9.18 -6.41 16.83
CA MET A 1 8.88 -7.67 16.11
C MET A 1 7.42 -8.08 16.15
N LYS A 2 6.64 -7.82 17.21
CA LYS A 2 5.20 -8.13 17.24
C LYS A 2 4.41 -7.38 16.15
N ASP A 3 4.72 -6.10 15.94
CA ASP A 3 3.98 -5.23 15.01
C ASP A 3 4.21 -5.61 13.54
N THR A 4 5.44 -6.03 13.19
CA THR A 4 5.76 -6.53 11.84
C THR A 4 5.00 -7.81 11.50
N LYS A 5 4.84 -8.74 12.47
CA LYS A 5 4.07 -9.97 12.25
C LYS A 5 2.58 -9.70 12.10
N ALA A 6 2.04 -8.77 12.88
CA ALA A 6 0.65 -8.36 12.77
C ALA A 6 0.36 -7.70 11.41
N LEU A 7 1.24 -6.82 10.95
CA LEU A 7 1.13 -6.20 9.62
C LEU A 7 1.21 -7.24 8.50
N LEU A 8 2.15 -8.20 8.59
CA LEU A 8 2.26 -9.27 7.62
C LEU A 8 0.97 -10.09 7.54
N GLN A 9 0.41 -10.47 8.70
CA GLN A 9 -0.84 -11.21 8.76
C GLN A 9 -1.99 -10.42 8.11
N GLN A 10 -2.13 -9.14 8.45
CA GLN A 10 -3.16 -8.28 7.87
C GLN A 10 -3.06 -8.23 6.33
N LEU A 11 -1.84 -8.10 5.79
CA LEU A 11 -1.60 -8.07 4.35
C LEU A 11 -1.93 -9.40 3.67
N THR A 12 -1.60 -10.54 4.30
CA THR A 12 -1.85 -11.87 3.73
C THR A 12 -3.30 -12.31 3.83
N ASP A 13 -4.05 -11.78 4.79
CA ASP A 13 -5.47 -12.10 5.01
C ASP A 13 -6.39 -11.36 4.01
N LEU A 14 -5.87 -10.36 3.27
CA LEU A 14 -6.66 -9.63 2.28
C LEU A 14 -6.91 -10.44 1.01
N ASN A 15 -8.18 -10.49 0.62
CA ASN A 15 -8.58 -11.01 -0.69
C ASN A 15 -8.29 -9.98 -1.79
N GLY A 16 -7.43 -10.34 -2.73
CA GLY A 16 -7.14 -9.56 -3.94
C GLY A 16 -6.60 -10.45 -5.04
N ILE A 17 -7.47 -11.31 -5.57
CA ILE A 17 -7.18 -12.06 -6.80
C ILE A 17 -6.93 -11.08 -7.95
N ALA A 18 -6.17 -11.53 -8.97
CA ALA A 18 -5.81 -10.69 -10.12
C ALA A 18 -7.07 -10.06 -10.77
N GLY A 19 -7.07 -8.73 -10.95
CA GLY A 19 -8.20 -7.97 -11.47
C GLY A 19 -9.25 -7.55 -10.43
N HIS A 20 -9.10 -7.96 -9.17
CA HIS A 20 -9.93 -7.55 -8.04
C HIS A 20 -9.09 -7.00 -6.86
N GLU A 21 -7.98 -6.31 -7.14
CA GLU A 21 -7.05 -5.82 -6.11
C GLU A 21 -7.55 -4.60 -5.32
N TYR A 22 -8.81 -4.20 -5.44
CA TYR A 22 -9.35 -2.98 -4.81
C TYR A 22 -9.08 -2.90 -3.30
N ASN A 23 -9.25 -4.00 -2.57
CA ASN A 23 -9.04 -4.05 -1.12
C ASN A 23 -7.56 -3.88 -0.75
N ILE A 24 -6.66 -4.53 -1.52
CA ILE A 24 -5.21 -4.40 -1.36
C ILE A 24 -4.80 -2.95 -1.68
N LYS A 25 -5.35 -2.38 -2.75
CA LYS A 25 -5.08 -0.99 -3.17
C LYS A 25 -5.44 0.00 -2.07
N LYS A 26 -6.62 -0.16 -1.47
CA LYS A 26 -7.09 0.68 -0.37
C LYS A 26 -6.16 0.60 0.84
N MET A 27 -5.82 -0.61 1.29
CA MET A 27 -4.90 -0.77 2.42
C MET A 27 -3.51 -0.17 2.13
N MET A 28 -2.97 -0.39 0.93
CA MET A 28 -1.67 0.17 0.57
C MET A 28 -1.69 1.69 0.53
N ASN A 29 -2.77 2.32 0.06
CA ASN A 29 -2.93 3.77 0.16
C ASN A 29 -2.89 4.24 1.62
N ASP A 30 -3.69 3.62 2.50
CA ASP A 30 -3.77 4.00 3.91
C ASP A 30 -2.40 3.88 4.63
N LEU A 31 -1.57 2.92 4.22
CA LEU A 31 -0.21 2.72 4.75
C LEU A 31 0.83 3.68 4.17
N LEU A 32 0.73 4.00 2.87
CA LEU A 32 1.71 4.81 2.15
C LEU A 32 1.48 6.31 2.31
N GLU A 33 0.23 6.77 2.31
CA GLU A 33 -0.16 8.19 2.33
C GLU A 33 0.46 8.96 3.52
N PRO A 34 0.46 8.46 4.78
CA PRO A 34 1.05 9.20 5.90
C PRO A 34 2.58 9.36 5.81
N ASN A 35 3.23 8.55 4.98
CA ASN A 35 4.69 8.47 4.88
C ASN A 35 5.24 9.05 3.57
N SER A 36 4.36 9.54 2.70
CA SER A 36 4.65 9.99 1.33
C SER A 36 4.25 11.45 1.17
N ASP A 37 4.98 12.19 0.35
CA ASP A 37 4.65 13.57 0.01
C ASP A 37 3.66 13.64 -1.16
N GLU A 38 3.64 12.62 -2.02
CA GLU A 38 2.77 12.52 -3.19
C GLU A 38 2.39 11.06 -3.45
N MET A 39 1.11 10.81 -3.74
CA MET A 39 0.61 9.49 -4.15
C MET A 39 0.47 9.42 -5.67
N ILE A 40 1.06 8.39 -6.29
CA ILE A 40 1.06 8.15 -7.73
C ILE A 40 0.37 6.83 -8.02
N TYR A 41 -0.44 6.80 -9.07
CA TYR A 41 -1.21 5.64 -9.51
C TYR A 41 -0.90 5.32 -10.97
N ASP A 42 -0.83 4.04 -11.32
CA ASP A 42 -0.80 3.62 -12.72
C ASP A 42 -2.21 3.30 -13.26
N ASN A 43 -2.29 2.99 -14.55
CA ASN A 43 -3.54 2.61 -15.22
C ASN A 43 -3.88 1.11 -15.11
N LEU A 44 -3.09 0.32 -14.36
CA LEU A 44 -3.23 -1.12 -14.19
C LEU A 44 -3.60 -1.53 -12.75
N GLY A 45 -3.61 -0.59 -11.81
CA GLY A 45 -3.99 -0.81 -10.41
C GLY A 45 -2.87 -0.55 -9.39
N GLY A 46 -1.63 -0.32 -9.82
CA GLY A 46 -0.48 -0.03 -8.97
C GLY A 46 -0.60 1.29 -8.20
N VAL A 47 0.04 1.30 -7.02
CA VAL A 47 0.06 2.42 -6.07
C VAL A 47 1.49 2.67 -5.64
N PHE A 48 1.92 3.93 -5.69
CA PHE A 48 3.27 4.35 -5.33
C PHE A 48 3.21 5.58 -4.42
N GLY A 49 3.88 5.50 -3.28
CA GLY A 49 4.12 6.64 -2.40
C GLY A 49 5.46 7.28 -2.74
N LYS A 50 5.46 8.51 -3.26
CA LYS A 50 6.67 9.27 -3.57
C LYS A 50 7.04 10.14 -2.39
N LYS A 51 8.29 9.99 -1.93
CA LYS A 51 8.89 10.81 -0.87
C LYS A 51 10.06 11.57 -1.45
N TYR A 52 10.03 12.89 -1.35
CA TYR A 52 11.11 13.73 -1.85
C TYR A 52 12.32 13.60 -0.93
N SER A 53 13.50 13.44 -1.53
CA SER A 53 14.75 13.55 -0.77
C SER A 53 14.85 14.94 -0.19
N LYS A 54 15.06 15.05 1.13
CA LYS A 54 15.44 16.30 1.75
C LYS A 54 16.95 16.45 1.57
N THR A 55 17.33 17.19 0.53
CA THR A 55 18.71 17.68 0.36
C THR A 55 19.08 18.62 1.50
#